data_AF-A0A5Y5LRU8-F1
#
_entry.id   AF-A0A5Y5LRU8-F1
#
_cell.length_a   1.000
_cell.length_b   1.000
_cell.length_c   1.000
_cell.angle_alpha   90.00
_cell.angle_beta   90.00
_cell.angle_gamma   90.00
#
_symmetry.space_group_name_H-M   'P 1'
#
loop_
_entity.id
_entity.type
_entity.pdbx_description
1 polymer ?
#
loop_
_entity_poly.entity_id
_entity_poly.type
_entity_poly.pdbx_seq_one_letter_code
_entity_poly.pdbx_strand_id
1 'polypeptide(L)'
;MKKTLMALAVAASALMSGQVMADVSWQQPGNLDQTVNFGGTITKPEYQNQWVWGVGAGFDSFQSSFTDLSEDKTELTFAAKENMPVLVGKVTEAFPLDFQAGYGAAPQIQFSGFDGNKIEMVSNDRSSVSLQIPVKGKDSLQSGVFTLTGTAQTLVMYHAKGNDMAFFGSVYSKQPGQIFYGGAPENAVSYSGLVSFGGLGSDDLLALVTKKYPDVTKKGGNTPMEGTIDRISGGAASYAFGIKAGVSQKVKFNEAVTENTEWVAPLHITVSY
;
A
#
# COMPACT_ATOMS: atom_id res chain seq x y z
N MET A 1 0.13 47.47 -37.07
CA MET A 1 -0.04 46.51 -35.96
C MET A 1 -1.40 45.83 -36.07
N LYS A 2 -1.45 44.54 -36.42
CA LYS A 2 -2.64 43.68 -36.21
C LYS A 2 -2.12 42.34 -35.68
N LYS A 3 -2.56 42.01 -34.47
CA LYS A 3 -2.14 40.81 -33.72
C LYS A 3 -3.07 39.67 -34.09
N THR A 4 -2.52 38.52 -34.47
CA THR A 4 -3.29 37.29 -34.64
C THR A 4 -3.01 36.40 -33.44
N LEU A 5 -4.04 36.17 -32.60
CA LEU A 5 -3.98 35.27 -31.45
C LEU A 5 -3.85 33.82 -31.93
N MET A 6 -2.94 33.06 -31.32
CA MET A 6 -2.97 31.61 -31.36
C MET A 6 -3.94 31.11 -30.29
N ALA A 7 -5.06 30.51 -30.72
CA ALA A 7 -5.98 29.81 -29.83
C ALA A 7 -5.44 28.39 -29.56
N LEU A 8 -5.23 28.07 -28.29
CA LEU A 8 -4.89 26.73 -27.83
C LEU A 8 -6.18 25.92 -27.76
N ALA A 9 -6.42 25.04 -28.73
CA ALA A 9 -7.53 24.11 -28.69
C ALA A 9 -7.21 22.97 -27.72
N VAL A 10 -7.87 22.97 -26.55
CA VAL A 10 -7.90 21.81 -25.66
C VAL A 10 -8.81 20.77 -26.31
N ALA A 11 -8.23 19.69 -26.83
CA ALA A 11 -8.99 18.57 -27.34
C ALA A 11 -9.58 17.79 -26.15
N ALA A 12 -10.89 17.96 -25.93
CA ALA A 12 -11.65 17.06 -25.08
C ALA A 12 -11.68 15.67 -25.74
N SER A 13 -11.00 14.70 -25.14
CA SER A 13 -11.06 13.30 -25.58
C SER A 13 -12.43 12.72 -25.25
N ALA A 14 -13.36 12.81 -26.20
CA ALA A 14 -14.58 12.03 -26.17
C ALA A 14 -14.22 10.55 -26.30
N LEU A 15 -14.67 9.73 -25.34
CA LEU A 15 -14.67 8.27 -25.44
C LEU A 15 -15.52 7.88 -26.65
N MET A 16 -14.87 7.71 -27.81
CA MET A 16 -15.54 7.27 -29.03
C MET A 16 -15.83 5.77 -28.92
N SER A 17 -17.08 5.42 -28.62
CA SER A 17 -17.64 4.14 -29.06
C SER A 17 -17.78 4.20 -30.59
N GLY A 18 -16.68 3.91 -31.28
CA GLY A 18 -16.59 4.00 -32.74
C GLY A 18 -17.58 3.05 -33.42
N GLN A 19 -18.57 3.60 -34.11
CA GLN A 19 -19.28 2.88 -35.16
C GLN A 19 -18.29 2.68 -36.32
N VAL A 20 -17.91 1.45 -36.60
CA VAL A 20 -17.06 1.11 -37.75
C VAL A 20 -17.95 1.10 -38.99
N MET A 21 -17.70 2.01 -39.92
CA MET A 21 -18.33 1.98 -41.24
C MET A 21 -17.37 1.27 -42.20
N ALA A 22 -17.68 0.03 -42.55
CA ALA A 22 -17.00 -0.66 -43.64
C ALA A 22 -17.64 -0.25 -44.96
N ASP A 23 -16.81 0.03 -45.96
CA ASP A 23 -17.25 0.38 -47.31
C ASP A 23 -16.67 -0.61 -48.33
N VAL A 24 -17.37 -0.83 -49.44
CA VAL A 24 -16.98 -1.78 -50.50
C VAL A 24 -16.62 -1.00 -51.75
N SER A 25 -15.34 -1.04 -52.12
CA SER A 25 -14.84 -0.45 -53.37
C SER A 25 -14.74 -1.51 -54.46
N TRP A 26 -15.47 -1.30 -55.56
CA TRP A 26 -15.47 -2.19 -56.71
C TRP A 26 -14.30 -1.85 -57.65
N GLN A 27 -13.48 -2.86 -57.96
CA GLN A 27 -12.38 -2.74 -58.91
C GLN A 27 -12.82 -3.13 -60.33
N GLN A 28 -12.01 -2.76 -61.33
CA GLN A 28 -12.24 -3.08 -62.74
C GLN A 28 -12.30 -4.61 -62.95
N PRO A 29 -13.04 -5.10 -63.97
CA PRO A 29 -13.14 -6.53 -64.25
C PRO A 29 -11.76 -7.15 -64.55
N GLY A 30 -11.37 -8.19 -63.82
CA GLY A 30 -10.08 -8.85 -63.96
C GLY A 30 -9.67 -9.69 -62.74
N ASN A 31 -8.39 -10.08 -62.68
CA ASN A 31 -7.82 -10.79 -61.53
C ASN A 31 -7.68 -9.84 -60.33
N LEU A 32 -8.07 -10.30 -59.15
CA LEU A 32 -8.04 -9.53 -57.91
C LEU A 32 -6.94 -10.06 -56.98
N ASP A 33 -5.99 -9.20 -56.62
CA ASP A 33 -4.97 -9.47 -55.61
C ASP A 33 -4.91 -8.27 -54.65
N GLN A 34 -5.63 -8.38 -53.52
CA GLN A 34 -5.80 -7.29 -52.55
C GLN A 34 -5.81 -7.85 -51.13
N THR A 35 -5.36 -7.03 -50.18
CA THR A 35 -5.33 -7.38 -48.75
C THR A 35 -6.35 -6.54 -47.99
N VAL A 36 -7.24 -7.19 -47.24
CA VAL A 36 -8.13 -6.53 -46.28
C VAL A 36 -7.43 -6.51 -44.93
N ASN A 37 -7.11 -5.30 -44.45
CA ASN A 37 -6.48 -5.12 -43.15
C ASN A 37 -7.55 -4.94 -42.07
N PHE A 38 -7.51 -5.79 -41.05
CA PHE A 38 -8.30 -5.63 -39.83
C PHE A 38 -7.41 -5.01 -38.76
N GLY A 39 -7.87 -3.92 -38.15
CA GLY A 39 -7.11 -3.22 -37.12
C GLY A 39 -8.00 -2.37 -36.22
N GLY A 40 -7.48 -2.03 -35.04
CA GLY A 40 -8.13 -1.17 -34.07
C GLY A 40 -7.13 -0.72 -33.02
N THR A 41 -7.48 0.33 -32.28
CA THR A 41 -6.67 0.81 -31.16
C THR A 41 -7.23 0.26 -29.86
N ILE A 42 -6.38 -0.36 -29.04
CA ILE A 42 -6.72 -0.73 -27.66
C ILE A 42 -6.16 0.35 -26.74
N THR A 43 -7.04 1.11 -26.12
CA THR A 43 -6.65 2.15 -25.15
C THR A 43 -6.81 1.61 -23.74
N LYS A 44 -5.73 1.63 -22.94
CA LYS A 44 -5.81 1.33 -21.51
C LYS A 44 -6.39 2.57 -20.78
N PRO A 45 -7.28 2.41 -19.79
CA PRO A 45 -7.66 3.52 -18.91
C PRO A 45 -6.41 4.14 -18.26
N GLU A 46 -6.41 5.46 -18.10
CA GLU A 46 -5.35 6.17 -17.39
C GLU A 46 -5.30 5.67 -15.94
N TYR A 47 -4.10 5.28 -15.47
CA TYR A 47 -3.90 4.77 -14.12
C TYR A 47 -3.94 5.94 -13.12
N GLN A 48 -5.04 6.07 -12.39
CA GLN A 48 -5.19 7.10 -11.37
C GLN A 48 -4.78 6.55 -10.00
N ASN A 49 -3.51 6.70 -9.64
CA ASN A 49 -3.06 6.32 -8.29
C ASN A 49 -3.48 7.37 -7.27
N GLN A 50 -4.39 7.01 -6.38
CA GLN A 50 -4.83 7.91 -5.29
C GLN A 50 -3.96 7.77 -4.03
N TRP A 51 -3.07 6.77 -3.97
CA TRP A 51 -2.24 6.49 -2.80
C TRP A 51 -0.98 7.35 -2.73
N VAL A 52 -0.66 7.76 -1.51
CA VAL A 52 0.65 8.22 -1.13
C VAL A 52 1.21 7.32 -0.03
N TRP A 53 2.51 7.02 -0.13
CA TRP A 53 3.21 6.15 0.80
C TRP A 53 4.32 6.92 1.51
N GLY A 54 4.46 6.68 2.81
CA GLY A 54 5.56 7.14 3.62
C GLY A 54 6.30 5.96 4.22
N VAL A 55 7.63 6.02 4.23
CA VAL A 55 8.49 5.09 4.96
C VAL A 55 9.06 5.79 6.18
N GLY A 56 9.18 5.06 7.28
CA GLY A 56 9.80 5.59 8.49
C GLY A 56 11.29 5.83 8.35
N ALA A 57 11.82 6.67 9.23
CA ALA A 57 13.24 6.98 9.33
C ALA A 57 13.68 6.98 10.81
N GLY A 58 14.99 7.02 11.06
CA GLY A 58 15.56 7.05 12.42
C GLY A 58 15.72 5.68 13.08
N PHE A 59 15.76 4.61 12.29
CA PHE A 59 15.98 3.23 12.75
C PHE A 59 17.46 2.80 12.75
N ASP A 60 18.38 3.69 12.36
CA ASP A 60 19.77 3.40 12.05
C ASP A 60 20.76 3.82 13.15
N SER A 61 20.26 4.37 14.26
CA SER A 61 21.09 4.92 15.33
C SER A 61 20.87 4.27 16.70
N PHE A 62 20.41 3.02 16.75
CA PHE A 62 20.29 2.29 18.01
C PHE A 62 21.68 2.07 18.62
N GLN A 63 21.85 2.50 19.86
CA GLN A 63 23.07 2.31 20.64
C GLN A 63 22.79 1.30 21.74
N SER A 64 23.65 0.29 21.84
CA SER A 64 23.57 -0.76 22.86
C SER A 64 24.97 -1.08 23.35
N SER A 65 25.05 -1.64 24.55
CA SER A 65 26.29 -2.01 25.23
C SER A 65 26.38 -3.52 25.39
N PHE A 66 27.56 -4.04 25.71
CA PHE A 66 27.75 -5.47 26.00
C PHE A 66 26.87 -5.99 27.14
N THR A 67 26.47 -5.12 28.08
CA THR A 67 25.58 -5.50 29.18
C THR A 67 24.13 -5.65 28.76
N ASP A 68 23.77 -5.15 27.58
CA ASP A 68 22.43 -5.33 26.99
C ASP A 68 22.32 -6.65 26.22
N LEU A 69 23.43 -7.39 26.08
CA LEU A 69 23.45 -8.69 25.42
C LEU A 69 23.13 -9.82 26.41
N SER A 70 22.31 -10.76 25.96
CA SER A 70 21.94 -12.00 26.66
C SER A 70 22.39 -13.23 25.86
N GLU A 71 22.05 -14.43 26.35
CA GLU A 71 22.28 -15.72 25.68
C GLU A 71 23.75 -15.87 25.21
N ASP A 72 24.67 -15.82 26.16
CA ASP A 72 26.13 -15.89 25.90
C ASP A 72 26.60 -14.87 24.85
N LYS A 73 26.04 -13.66 24.91
CA LYS A 73 26.32 -12.51 24.03
C LYS A 73 25.85 -12.67 22.58
N THR A 74 24.87 -13.53 22.34
CA THR A 74 24.30 -13.76 21.00
C THR A 74 22.98 -13.03 20.78
N GLU A 75 22.40 -12.40 21.81
CA GLU A 75 21.07 -11.82 21.72
C GLU A 75 21.05 -10.39 22.25
N LEU A 76 20.45 -9.48 21.48
CA LEU A 76 20.19 -8.11 21.89
C LEU A 76 18.68 -7.87 21.92
N THR A 77 18.18 -7.35 23.05
CA THR A 77 16.79 -6.90 23.18
C THR A 77 16.74 -5.42 23.51
N PHE A 78 15.91 -4.67 22.78
CA PHE A 78 15.69 -3.24 23.03
C PHE A 78 14.22 -2.90 22.82
N ALA A 79 13.72 -1.84 23.46
CA ALA A 79 12.35 -1.39 23.28
C ALA A 79 12.31 -0.07 22.50
N ALA A 80 11.29 0.09 21.65
CA ALA A 80 11.04 1.37 21.01
C ALA A 80 10.66 2.43 22.05
N LYS A 81 11.28 3.61 21.99
CA LYS A 81 11.00 4.69 22.97
C LYS A 81 9.71 5.46 22.65
N GLU A 82 9.33 5.48 21.38
CA GLU A 82 8.15 6.15 20.86
C GLU A 82 7.48 5.29 19.79
N ASN A 83 6.35 5.73 19.26
CA ASN A 83 5.73 5.05 18.13
C ASN A 83 6.55 5.31 16.87
N MET A 84 7.12 4.26 16.29
CA MET A 84 7.98 4.34 15.12
C MET A 84 7.23 3.77 13.89
N PRO A 85 6.70 4.62 12.99
CA PRO A 85 6.07 4.13 11.76
C PRO A 85 7.11 3.49 10.86
N VAL A 86 6.83 2.31 10.30
CA VAL A 86 7.70 1.63 9.33
C VAL A 86 7.19 1.89 7.90
N LEU A 87 5.89 1.68 7.67
CA LEU A 87 5.22 1.94 6.40
C LEU A 87 3.84 2.54 6.66
N VAL A 88 3.51 3.62 5.96
CA VAL A 88 2.22 4.31 6.08
C VAL A 88 1.69 4.53 4.69
N GLY A 89 0.42 4.18 4.47
CA GLY A 89 -0.28 4.40 3.21
C GLY A 89 -1.58 5.13 3.45
N LYS A 90 -1.88 6.13 2.63
CA LYS A 90 -3.18 6.79 2.65
C LYS A 90 -3.59 7.26 1.27
N VAL A 91 -4.88 7.31 1.04
CA VAL A 91 -5.42 7.93 -0.16
C VAL A 91 -5.47 9.46 0.02
N THR A 92 -5.33 10.18 -1.09
CA THR A 92 -5.41 11.66 -1.12
C THR A 92 -6.79 12.19 -1.49
N GLU A 93 -7.62 11.31 -2.06
CA GLU A 93 -9.00 11.56 -2.45
C GLU A 93 -9.80 10.26 -2.39
N ALA A 94 -11.13 10.36 -2.33
CA ALA A 94 -11.98 9.18 -2.37
C ALA A 94 -12.03 8.56 -3.77
N PHE A 95 -12.18 7.25 -3.83
CA PHE A 95 -12.38 6.50 -5.06
C PHE A 95 -13.75 6.83 -5.71
N PRO A 96 -13.90 6.68 -7.04
CA PRO A 96 -15.20 6.78 -7.68
C PRO A 96 -16.16 5.70 -7.16
N LEU A 97 -17.46 5.85 -7.41
CA LEU A 97 -18.39 4.73 -7.32
C LEU A 97 -18.19 3.82 -8.54
N ASP A 98 -18.39 2.52 -8.34
CA ASP A 98 -18.45 1.49 -9.40
C ASP A 98 -17.23 1.48 -10.33
N PHE A 99 -16.04 1.78 -9.79
CA PHE A 99 -14.81 1.84 -10.56
C PHE A 99 -14.33 0.44 -10.97
N GLN A 100 -13.85 0.33 -12.22
CA GLN A 100 -13.30 -0.92 -12.77
C GLN A 100 -11.84 -1.13 -12.33
N ALA A 101 -11.27 -2.31 -12.62
CA ALA A 101 -9.84 -2.56 -12.41
C ALA A 101 -8.98 -1.46 -13.08
N GLY A 102 -7.88 -1.05 -12.42
CA GLY A 102 -6.96 -0.03 -12.95
C GLY A 102 -6.90 1.30 -12.17
N TYR A 103 -7.66 1.46 -11.09
CA TYR A 103 -7.57 2.63 -10.19
C TYR A 103 -6.48 2.51 -9.11
N GLY A 104 -5.68 1.44 -9.12
CA GLY A 104 -4.70 1.22 -8.06
C GLY A 104 -5.33 1.09 -6.68
N ALA A 105 -6.57 0.60 -6.59
CA ALA A 105 -7.30 0.61 -5.33
C ALA A 105 -6.86 -0.49 -4.34
N ALA A 106 -6.17 -1.52 -4.82
CA ALA A 106 -5.76 -2.68 -4.01
C ALA A 106 -4.23 -2.83 -3.95
N PRO A 107 -3.50 -1.96 -3.22
CA PRO A 107 -2.07 -2.11 -3.03
C PRO A 107 -1.68 -3.48 -2.46
N GLN A 108 -0.64 -4.07 -3.05
CA GLN A 108 0.02 -5.30 -2.63
C GLN A 108 1.39 -4.93 -2.03
N ILE A 109 1.64 -5.31 -0.78
CA ILE A 109 2.84 -4.93 -0.02
C ILE A 109 3.77 -6.14 0.07
N GLN A 110 5.03 -5.95 -0.29
CA GLN A 110 6.07 -6.98 -0.18
C GLN A 110 7.28 -6.46 0.59
N PHE A 111 7.78 -7.30 1.48
CA PHE A 111 9.01 -7.06 2.23
C PHE A 111 10.13 -7.97 1.71
N SER A 112 11.36 -7.47 1.72
CA SER A 112 12.55 -8.24 1.35
C SER A 112 13.78 -7.80 2.15
N GLY A 113 14.69 -8.73 2.39
CA GLY A 113 15.97 -8.45 3.05
C GLY A 113 17.01 -7.87 2.11
N PHE A 114 18.18 -7.52 2.64
CA PHE A 114 19.32 -7.07 1.83
C PHE A 114 19.84 -8.15 0.87
N ASP A 115 19.51 -9.41 1.11
CA ASP A 115 19.85 -10.59 0.31
C ASP A 115 18.88 -10.80 -0.87
N GLY A 116 17.85 -9.95 -0.99
CA GLY A 116 16.81 -10.05 -2.02
C GLY A 116 15.75 -11.11 -1.73
N ASN A 117 15.87 -11.86 -0.62
CA ASN A 117 14.88 -12.86 -0.25
C ASN A 117 13.61 -12.18 0.26
N LYS A 118 12.46 -12.74 -0.11
CA LYS A 118 11.15 -12.28 0.38
C LYS A 118 11.04 -12.53 1.88
N ILE A 119 10.53 -11.55 2.60
CA ILE A 119 10.17 -11.64 4.02
C ILE A 119 8.65 -11.63 4.11
N GLU A 120 8.08 -12.61 4.79
CA GLU A 120 6.63 -12.67 5.05
C GLU A 120 6.29 -11.97 6.36
N MET A 121 5.21 -11.19 6.34
CA MET A 121 4.59 -10.67 7.56
C MET A 121 3.78 -11.78 8.23
N VAL A 122 4.17 -12.14 9.45
CA VAL A 122 3.48 -13.17 10.24
C VAL A 122 2.58 -12.52 11.27
N SER A 123 1.30 -12.91 11.32
CA SER A 123 0.36 -12.46 12.34
C SER A 123 0.64 -13.19 13.66
N ASN A 124 0.99 -12.46 14.72
CA ASN A 124 1.13 -13.04 16.06
C ASN A 124 -0.21 -13.06 16.81
N ASP A 125 -1.00 -11.99 16.64
CA ASP A 125 -2.37 -11.86 17.13
C ASP A 125 -3.20 -11.00 16.15
N ARG A 126 -4.34 -10.44 16.60
CA ARG A 126 -5.23 -9.60 15.77
C ARG A 126 -4.56 -8.37 15.16
N SER A 127 -3.54 -7.79 15.81
CA SER A 127 -2.90 -6.57 15.31
C SER A 127 -1.38 -6.60 15.41
N SER A 128 -0.82 -7.48 16.24
CA SER A 128 0.60 -7.74 16.35
C SER A 128 1.08 -8.59 15.18
N VAL A 129 2.18 -8.16 14.58
CA VAL A 129 2.82 -8.85 13.46
C VAL A 129 4.32 -8.92 13.67
N SER A 130 4.97 -9.90 13.04
CA SER A 130 6.42 -10.08 13.07
C SER A 130 7.01 -10.17 11.67
N LEU A 131 8.22 -9.65 11.50
CA LEU A 131 9.08 -9.84 10.34
C LEU A 131 10.43 -10.40 10.82
N GLN A 132 10.98 -11.38 10.10
CA GLN A 132 12.35 -11.86 10.30
C GLN A 132 13.25 -11.24 9.23
N ILE A 133 14.12 -10.33 9.64
CA ILE A 133 14.93 -9.51 8.75
C ILE A 133 16.40 -9.95 8.89
N PRO A 134 17.10 -10.32 7.82
CA PRO A 134 18.49 -10.73 7.92
C PRO A 134 19.34 -9.55 8.38
N VAL A 135 20.26 -9.84 9.32
CA VAL A 135 21.21 -8.89 9.88
C VAL A 135 22.58 -9.14 9.26
N LYS A 136 23.26 -8.05 8.92
CA LYS A 136 24.69 -8.08 8.57
C LYS A 136 25.45 -7.03 9.38
N GLY A 137 26.67 -7.38 9.75
CA GLY A 137 27.66 -6.45 10.25
C GLY A 137 28.25 -5.64 9.12
N LYS A 138 28.74 -4.43 9.41
CA LYS A 138 29.39 -3.57 8.42
C LYS A 138 30.66 -4.20 7.83
N ASP A 139 31.39 -4.95 8.65
CA ASP A 139 32.61 -5.66 8.25
C ASP A 139 32.34 -7.13 7.87
N SER A 140 31.06 -7.52 7.72
CA SER A 140 30.61 -8.90 7.45
C SER A 140 30.98 -9.96 8.51
N LEU A 141 31.60 -9.57 9.62
CA LEU A 141 31.93 -10.44 10.75
C LEU A 141 30.67 -10.87 11.52
N GLN A 142 29.67 -9.99 11.60
CA GLN A 142 28.42 -10.26 12.29
C GLN A 142 27.32 -10.65 11.31
N SER A 143 26.59 -11.71 11.61
CA SER A 143 25.35 -12.05 10.90
C SER A 143 24.30 -12.54 11.90
N GLY A 144 23.04 -12.54 11.48
CA GLY A 144 21.95 -12.95 12.35
C GLY A 144 20.57 -12.64 11.77
N VAL A 145 19.59 -12.58 12.65
CA VAL A 145 18.21 -12.26 12.32
C VAL A 145 17.68 -11.23 13.30
N PHE A 146 17.11 -10.15 12.77
CA PHE A 146 16.33 -9.18 13.51
C PHE A 146 14.85 -9.56 13.42
N THR A 147 14.25 -9.92 14.55
CA THR A 147 12.80 -10.09 14.69
C THR A 147 12.17 -8.74 15.02
N LEU A 148 11.61 -8.10 14.00
CA LEU A 148 10.83 -6.88 14.15
C LEU A 148 9.42 -7.27 14.59
N THR A 149 9.03 -6.88 15.80
CA THR A 149 7.66 -7.04 16.31
C THR A 149 6.94 -5.70 16.23
N GLY A 150 5.87 -5.64 15.43
CA GLY A 150 5.14 -4.41 15.17
C GLY A 150 3.62 -4.59 15.27
N THR A 151 2.90 -3.54 14.89
CA THR A 151 1.46 -3.55 14.74
C THR A 151 1.10 -3.11 13.32
N ALA A 152 0.29 -3.90 12.63
CA ALA A 152 -0.29 -3.54 11.33
C ALA A 152 -1.77 -3.16 11.52
N GLN A 153 -2.16 -2.05 10.92
CA GLN A 153 -3.47 -1.42 11.11
C GLN A 153 -4.00 -0.95 9.77
N THR A 154 -5.29 -1.16 9.58
CA THR A 154 -5.98 -0.83 8.33
C THR A 154 -7.31 -0.19 8.65
N LEU A 155 -7.74 0.70 7.77
CA LEU A 155 -9.05 1.30 7.83
C LEU A 155 -9.52 1.57 6.42
N VAL A 156 -10.71 1.10 6.12
CA VAL A 156 -11.41 1.42 4.87
C VAL A 156 -12.75 2.02 5.22
N MET A 157 -13.14 3.01 4.45
CA MET A 157 -14.46 3.60 4.42
C MET A 157 -15.04 3.41 3.04
N TYR A 158 -16.31 2.99 2.95
CA TYR A 158 -17.04 2.89 1.69
C TYR A 158 -18.38 3.61 1.75
N HIS A 159 -18.84 4.02 0.58
CA HIS A 159 -20.13 4.68 0.41
C HIS A 159 -20.91 3.96 -0.70
N ALA A 160 -22.16 3.61 -0.41
CA ALA A 160 -23.08 3.06 -1.40
C ALA A 160 -23.91 4.20 -2.01
N LYS A 161 -24.05 4.19 -3.34
CA LYS A 161 -24.79 5.20 -4.10
C LYS A 161 -26.18 5.46 -3.51
N GLY A 162 -26.51 6.75 -3.29
CA GLY A 162 -27.82 7.18 -2.79
C GLY A 162 -27.98 7.10 -1.27
N ASN A 163 -26.91 6.83 -0.52
CA ASN A 163 -26.91 6.82 0.95
C ASN A 163 -26.22 8.07 1.53
N ASP A 164 -26.79 8.72 2.54
CA ASP A 164 -26.15 9.86 3.23
C ASP A 164 -25.09 9.42 4.28
N MET A 165 -24.92 8.11 4.43
CA MET A 165 -24.03 7.46 5.38
C MET A 165 -22.93 6.67 4.66
N ALA A 166 -21.69 6.86 5.11
CA ALA A 166 -20.55 6.01 4.79
C ALA A 166 -20.33 4.97 5.91
N PHE A 167 -19.90 3.78 5.54
CA PHE A 167 -19.54 2.72 6.48
C PHE A 167 -18.04 2.54 6.55
N PHE A 168 -17.52 2.16 7.71
CA PHE A 168 -16.10 1.93 7.86
C PHE A 168 -15.79 0.70 8.69
N GLY A 169 -14.56 0.23 8.56
CA GLY A 169 -14.05 -0.86 9.36
C GLY A 169 -12.61 -1.18 9.01
N SER A 170 -12.03 -2.03 9.82
CA SER A 170 -10.72 -2.58 9.52
C SER A 170 -10.82 -3.64 8.41
N VAL A 171 -9.77 -3.76 7.61
CA VAL A 171 -9.66 -4.77 6.57
C VAL A 171 -8.57 -5.79 6.87
N TYR A 172 -8.89 -7.05 6.62
CA TYR A 172 -7.93 -8.15 6.61
C TYR A 172 -7.76 -8.67 5.19
N SER A 173 -6.60 -9.26 4.90
CA SER A 173 -6.26 -9.70 3.55
C SER A 173 -5.68 -11.11 3.57
N LYS A 174 -6.24 -12.00 2.76
CA LYS A 174 -5.91 -13.44 2.71
C LYS A 174 -5.29 -13.87 1.39
N GLN A 175 -5.52 -13.12 0.31
CA GLN A 175 -5.08 -13.51 -1.02
C GLN A 175 -4.67 -12.31 -1.89
N PRO A 176 -3.83 -12.53 -2.92
CA PRO A 176 -3.46 -11.50 -3.87
C PRO A 176 -4.69 -10.81 -4.51
N GLY A 177 -4.57 -9.51 -4.72
CA GLY A 177 -5.64 -8.66 -5.27
C GLY A 177 -6.58 -8.07 -4.22
N GLN A 178 -6.48 -8.50 -2.95
CA GLN A 178 -7.12 -7.82 -1.84
C GLN A 178 -6.29 -6.63 -1.36
N ILE A 179 -6.95 -5.58 -0.88
CA ILE A 179 -6.30 -4.36 -0.41
C ILE A 179 -5.35 -4.68 0.76
N PHE A 180 -4.13 -4.18 0.66
CA PHE A 180 -3.04 -4.37 1.63
C PHE A 180 -2.53 -5.81 1.77
N TYR A 181 -2.79 -6.69 0.79
CA TYR A 181 -2.24 -8.04 0.81
C TYR A 181 -0.72 -8.03 0.99
N GLY A 182 -0.22 -8.94 1.83
CA GLY A 182 1.19 -9.03 2.25
C GLY A 182 1.60 -8.05 3.37
N GLY A 183 0.80 -7.03 3.66
CA GLY A 183 1.03 -6.07 4.75
C GLY A 183 -0.11 -5.97 5.78
N ALA A 184 -1.27 -6.55 5.52
CA ALA A 184 -2.37 -6.68 6.46
C ALA A 184 -2.47 -8.12 6.99
N PRO A 185 -2.74 -8.31 8.30
CA PRO A 185 -3.07 -9.61 8.87
C PRO A 185 -4.22 -10.32 8.16
N GLU A 186 -4.24 -11.65 8.24
CA GLU A 186 -5.28 -12.51 7.63
C GLU A 186 -6.60 -12.56 8.44
N ASN A 187 -6.60 -12.00 9.65
CA ASN A 187 -7.73 -12.00 10.59
C ASN A 187 -8.12 -10.57 10.99
N ALA A 188 -9.25 -10.42 11.69
CA ALA A 188 -9.78 -9.11 12.10
C ALA A 188 -8.73 -8.23 12.80
N VAL A 189 -8.43 -7.08 12.20
CA VAL A 189 -7.44 -6.13 12.71
C VAL A 189 -8.06 -4.96 13.46
N SER A 190 -7.24 -4.25 14.24
CA SER A 190 -7.65 -2.98 14.83
C SER A 190 -7.30 -1.81 13.91
N TYR A 191 -8.20 -0.85 13.76
CA TYR A 191 -7.89 0.46 13.16
C TYR A 191 -7.41 1.48 14.20
N SER A 192 -7.46 1.16 15.50
CA SER A 192 -7.11 2.10 16.57
C SER A 192 -5.60 2.33 16.65
N GLY A 193 -5.14 3.54 16.32
CA GLY A 193 -3.72 3.89 16.35
C GLY A 193 -3.12 4.30 15.01
N LEU A 194 -3.88 4.23 13.90
CA LEU A 194 -3.44 4.66 12.57
C LEU A 194 -2.84 6.08 12.58
N VAL A 195 -3.55 7.01 13.22
CA VAL A 195 -3.15 8.43 13.31
C VAL A 195 -1.82 8.58 14.06
N SER A 196 -1.55 7.73 15.05
CA SER A 196 -0.30 7.78 15.83
C SER A 196 0.93 7.35 15.01
N PHE A 197 0.70 6.66 13.90
CA PHE A 197 1.72 6.33 12.90
C PHE A 197 1.66 7.23 11.66
N GLY A 198 0.82 8.27 11.63
CA GLY A 198 0.71 9.21 10.50
C GLY A 198 -0.30 8.82 9.41
N GLY A 199 -1.08 7.76 9.65
CA GLY A 199 -2.23 7.40 8.82
C GLY A 199 -3.45 8.31 9.06
N LEU A 200 -4.55 8.02 8.37
CA LEU A 200 -5.82 8.73 8.51
C LEU A 200 -6.78 7.99 9.44
N GLY A 201 -7.48 8.75 10.28
CA GLY A 201 -8.58 8.25 11.11
C GLY A 201 -9.92 8.24 10.35
N SER A 202 -10.98 7.73 10.99
CA SER A 202 -12.28 7.64 10.34
C SER A 202 -12.93 9.00 10.04
N ASP A 203 -12.63 10.05 10.82
CA ASP A 203 -13.06 11.42 10.51
C ASP A 203 -12.36 11.99 9.28
N ASP A 204 -11.06 11.73 9.13
CA ASP A 204 -10.30 12.15 7.95
C ASP A 204 -10.81 11.45 6.69
N LEU A 205 -11.07 10.13 6.76
CA LEU A 205 -11.64 9.39 5.64
C LEU A 205 -13.03 9.91 5.27
N LEU A 206 -13.86 10.24 6.27
CA LEU A 206 -15.17 10.86 6.01
C LEU A 206 -14.99 12.18 5.27
N ALA A 207 -14.06 13.04 5.69
CA ALA A 207 -13.83 14.32 5.02
C ALA A 207 -13.43 14.13 3.54
N LEU A 208 -12.63 13.11 3.22
CA LEU A 208 -12.29 12.77 1.83
C LEU A 208 -13.51 12.30 1.04
N VAL A 209 -14.36 11.47 1.65
CA VAL A 209 -15.61 10.98 1.03
C VAL A 209 -16.59 12.13 0.82
N THR A 210 -16.86 12.95 1.84
CA THR A 210 -17.75 14.12 1.77
C THR A 210 -17.28 15.13 0.73
N LYS A 211 -15.97 15.34 0.59
CA LYS A 211 -15.42 16.24 -0.45
C LYS A 211 -15.81 15.80 -1.87
N LYS A 212 -15.91 14.49 -2.12
CA LYS A 212 -16.31 13.93 -3.41
C LYS A 212 -17.81 13.72 -3.54
N TYR A 213 -18.48 13.37 -2.45
CA TYR A 213 -19.91 13.10 -2.34
C TYR A 213 -20.51 13.95 -1.20
N PRO A 214 -20.90 15.21 -1.46
CA PRO A 214 -21.30 16.16 -0.41
C PRO A 214 -22.47 15.74 0.47
N ASP A 215 -23.36 14.87 -0.05
CA ASP A 215 -24.52 14.36 0.69
C ASP A 215 -24.12 13.34 1.78
N VAL A 216 -22.90 12.79 1.70
CA VAL A 216 -22.38 11.80 2.65
C VAL A 216 -21.76 12.52 3.84
N THR A 217 -22.53 12.64 4.91
CA THR A 217 -22.14 13.42 6.10
C THR A 217 -22.09 12.60 7.38
N LYS A 218 -22.56 11.35 7.33
CA LYS A 218 -22.67 10.46 8.49
C LYS A 218 -21.75 9.26 8.35
N LYS A 219 -21.33 8.71 9.49
CA LYS A 219 -20.64 7.42 9.58
C LYS A 219 -21.54 6.39 10.24
N GLY A 220 -21.59 5.19 9.67
CA GLY A 220 -22.33 4.05 10.20
C GLY A 220 -21.43 2.83 10.39
N GLY A 221 -21.69 2.07 11.44
CA GLY A 221 -21.07 0.77 11.69
C GLY A 221 -19.55 0.78 11.87
N ASN A 222 -19.06 -0.28 12.51
CA ASN A 222 -17.65 -0.62 12.56
C ASN A 222 -17.58 -2.14 12.53
N THR A 223 -17.25 -2.70 11.36
CA THR A 223 -17.22 -4.15 11.18
C THR A 223 -15.96 -4.52 10.43
N PRO A 224 -15.12 -5.42 10.99
CA PRO A 224 -14.00 -5.98 10.25
C PRO A 224 -14.51 -6.63 8.96
N MET A 225 -13.85 -6.34 7.84
CA MET A 225 -14.25 -6.84 6.53
C MET A 225 -13.06 -7.41 5.76
N GLU A 226 -13.35 -8.33 4.86
CA GLU A 226 -12.34 -8.81 3.92
C GLU A 226 -11.97 -7.68 2.95
N GLY A 227 -10.69 -7.58 2.60
CA GLY A 227 -10.14 -6.52 1.76
C GLY A 227 -10.52 -6.61 0.27
N THR A 228 -11.76 -6.92 -0.07
CA THR A 228 -12.20 -6.95 -1.47
C THR A 228 -12.34 -5.53 -2.04
N ILE A 229 -12.06 -5.35 -3.33
CA ILE A 229 -11.95 -4.01 -3.96
C ILE A 229 -13.28 -3.22 -3.96
N ASP A 230 -14.42 -3.91 -3.92
CA ASP A 230 -15.74 -3.30 -3.75
C ASP A 230 -15.85 -2.54 -2.42
N ARG A 231 -15.07 -2.92 -1.41
CA ARG A 231 -15.07 -2.31 -0.07
C ARG A 231 -14.41 -0.94 -0.01
N ILE A 232 -13.83 -0.44 -1.09
CA ILE A 232 -13.35 0.95 -1.19
C ILE A 232 -14.10 1.76 -2.27
N SER A 233 -15.13 1.17 -2.90
CA SER A 233 -16.00 1.87 -3.85
C SER A 233 -16.67 3.08 -3.20
N GLY A 234 -16.61 4.23 -3.88
CA GLY A 234 -17.06 5.52 -3.35
C GLY A 234 -16.32 5.98 -2.09
N GLY A 235 -15.21 5.33 -1.76
CA GLY A 235 -14.64 5.28 -0.42
C GLY A 235 -13.22 5.80 -0.32
N ALA A 236 -12.62 5.63 0.84
CA ALA A 236 -11.24 6.03 1.13
C ALA A 236 -10.59 5.02 2.08
N ALA A 237 -9.25 4.98 2.11
CA ALA A 237 -8.55 4.02 2.94
C ALA A 237 -7.22 4.53 3.51
N SER A 238 -6.80 3.89 4.59
CA SER A 238 -5.53 4.13 5.26
C SER A 238 -4.93 2.83 5.77
N TYR A 239 -3.60 2.81 5.80
CA TYR A 239 -2.74 1.75 6.27
C TYR A 239 -1.64 2.32 7.16
N ALA A 240 -1.30 1.61 8.22
CA ALA A 240 -0.04 1.83 8.93
C ALA A 240 0.51 0.52 9.47
N PHE A 241 1.82 0.36 9.34
CA PHE A 241 2.62 -0.64 10.01
C PHE A 241 3.74 0.06 10.75
N GLY A 242 3.93 -0.26 12.02
CA GLY A 242 4.95 0.37 12.85
C GLY A 242 5.16 -0.33 14.19
N ILE A 243 6.12 0.18 14.96
CA ILE A 243 6.47 -0.33 16.28
C ILE A 243 5.86 0.62 17.31
N LYS A 244 5.04 0.10 18.23
CA LYS A 244 4.51 0.93 19.32
C LYS A 244 5.59 1.18 20.39
N ALA A 245 5.50 2.33 21.06
CA ALA A 245 6.34 2.62 22.22
C ALA A 245 6.27 1.49 23.26
N GLY A 246 7.42 1.11 23.80
CA GLY A 246 7.58 0.04 24.78
C GLY A 246 7.59 -1.38 24.19
N VAL A 247 7.33 -1.58 22.90
CA VAL A 247 7.38 -2.92 22.29
C VAL A 247 8.84 -3.34 22.10
N SER A 248 9.20 -4.45 22.72
CA SER A 248 10.53 -5.06 22.61
C SER A 248 10.79 -5.62 21.21
N GLN A 249 12.01 -5.40 20.75
CA GLN A 249 12.61 -5.78 19.50
C GLN A 249 13.79 -6.70 19.80
N LYS A 250 14.04 -7.69 18.93
CA LYS A 250 14.99 -8.75 19.22
C LYS A 250 15.92 -9.00 18.06
N VAL A 251 17.23 -8.90 18.29
CA VAL A 251 18.27 -9.29 17.35
C VAL A 251 18.95 -10.54 17.88
N LYS A 252 18.99 -11.60 17.09
CA LYS A 252 19.75 -12.81 17.38
C LYS A 252 20.90 -12.93 16.40
N PHE A 253 22.10 -12.88 16.93
CA PHE A 253 23.35 -13.07 16.23
C PHE A 253 23.68 -14.57 16.09
N ASN A 254 24.33 -14.95 15.01
CA ASN A 254 24.75 -16.34 14.77
C ASN A 254 25.93 -16.74 15.65
N GLU A 255 26.79 -15.78 15.97
CA GLU A 255 27.97 -15.94 16.83
C GLU A 255 27.96 -14.87 17.93
N ALA A 256 28.65 -15.16 19.04
CA ALA A 256 28.73 -14.26 20.18
C ALA A 256 29.43 -12.96 19.78
N VAL A 257 28.86 -11.82 20.17
CA VAL A 257 29.50 -10.52 19.99
C VAL A 257 30.62 -10.39 21.02
N THR A 258 31.87 -10.35 20.55
CA THR A 258 33.07 -10.27 21.40
C THR A 258 33.75 -8.90 21.36
N GLU A 259 33.43 -8.08 20.35
CA GLU A 259 34.07 -6.79 20.07
C GLU A 259 33.01 -5.74 19.71
N ASN A 260 33.38 -4.46 19.72
CA ASN A 260 32.50 -3.41 19.23
C ASN A 260 32.15 -3.69 17.76
N THR A 261 30.87 -3.75 17.44
CA THR A 261 30.38 -4.08 16.10
C THR A 261 29.21 -3.19 15.71
N GLU A 262 29.18 -2.79 14.44
CA GLU A 262 28.01 -2.15 13.83
C GLU A 262 27.21 -3.20 13.07
N TRP A 263 25.90 -3.29 13.34
CA TRP A 263 24.99 -4.18 12.65
C TRP A 263 23.86 -3.40 11.98
N VAL A 264 23.38 -3.92 10.84
CA VAL A 264 22.25 -3.38 10.10
C VAL A 264 21.32 -4.50 9.65
N ALA A 265 20.02 -4.22 9.60
CA ALA A 265 19.00 -5.13 9.07
C ALA A 265 18.14 -4.39 8.02
N PRO A 266 18.66 -4.17 6.80
CA PRO A 266 17.92 -3.45 5.77
C PRO A 266 16.62 -4.17 5.40
N LEU A 267 15.50 -3.47 5.52
CA LEU A 267 14.17 -3.91 5.11
C LEU A 267 13.77 -3.15 3.85
N HIS A 268 13.72 -3.84 2.72
CA HIS A 268 13.26 -3.27 1.46
C HIS A 268 11.75 -3.52 1.30
N ILE A 269 11.01 -2.46 0.97
CA ILE A 269 9.55 -2.46 0.90
C ILE A 269 9.13 -2.12 -0.53
N THR A 270 8.30 -2.96 -1.14
CA THR A 270 7.70 -2.71 -2.45
C THR A 270 6.18 -2.65 -2.31
N VAL A 271 5.57 -1.62 -2.92
CA VAL A 271 4.12 -1.54 -3.08
C VAL A 271 3.77 -1.61 -4.56
N SER A 272 2.93 -2.57 -4.93
CA SER A 272 2.43 -2.79 -6.29
C SER A 272 0.90 -2.86 -6.31
N TYR A 273 0.27 -2.99 -7.48
CA TYR A 273 -1.17 -2.88 -7.67
C TYR A 273 -1.69 -3.80 -8.76
#